data_AF-A0A1T4PYY9-F1
#
_entry.id   AF-A0A1T4PYY9-F1
#
_cell.length_a   1.000
_cell.length_b   1.000
_cell.length_c   1.000
_cell.angle_alpha   90.00
_cell.angle_beta   90.00
_cell.angle_gamma   90.00
#
_symmetry.space_group_name_H-M   'P 1'
#
loop_
_entity.id
_entity.type
_entity.pdbx_description
1 polymer ?
#
loop_
_entity_poly.entity_id
_entity_poly.type
_entity_poly.pdbx_seq_one_letter_code
_entity_poly.pdbx_strand_id
1 'polypeptide(L)'
;MVNPAPLYTPEVLTQPAEYGVLKLLEGTWVNYNPTNNKTGWGLHTTCMPSPGSNPATIPGKFHFLCEDYTEELTFDLVKGGIRNRGGANEQFCGAVKYNQSIQDLTGKSLHEENGMYLWLNELYTHPADNESIMTDIGFPELSSGDGSDGPVFIPPYSVSRSGTIPHGSTISLLGKDFSEEGKPQFPYGDAAWDFNHLAISPSMGGAGTTPGHPINLDEPAPEWVHDQGLPDRDPSGNTTYTQRILAHPLYPYSVRPDLRLRDAIQDQDITSYKLITMSTQKTGGPQGGILNTPFVQRHTPVTEMSLRIWIETVMENGEEILQLQYEQIQIFEFQFGTDGGTTRWPHIQVNTLRKKI
;
A
#
# COMPACT_ATOMS: atom_id res chain seq x y z
N MET A 1 12.07 4.82 -30.31
CA MET A 1 12.37 3.38 -30.52
C MET A 1 12.82 2.84 -29.19
N VAL A 2 12.19 1.78 -28.69
CA VAL A 2 12.66 1.11 -27.48
C VAL A 2 13.90 0.30 -27.87
N ASN A 3 14.97 0.37 -27.09
CA ASN A 3 16.14 -0.46 -27.34
C ASN A 3 15.72 -1.94 -27.24
N PRO A 4 16.17 -2.81 -28.16
CA PRO A 4 15.90 -4.24 -28.05
C PRO A 4 16.45 -4.77 -26.72
N ALA A 5 15.73 -5.70 -26.10
CA ALA A 5 16.20 -6.36 -24.89
C ALA A 5 17.55 -7.05 -25.15
N PRO A 6 18.46 -7.09 -24.15
CA PRO A 6 19.70 -7.84 -24.27
C PRO A 6 19.43 -9.33 -24.53
N LEU A 7 20.35 -9.99 -25.22
CA LEU A 7 20.29 -11.44 -25.40
C LEU A 7 20.57 -12.14 -24.07
N TYR A 8 19.78 -13.15 -23.72
CA TYR A 8 20.07 -14.03 -22.59
C TYR A 8 21.35 -14.81 -22.86
N THR A 9 22.23 -14.85 -21.87
CA THR A 9 23.39 -15.74 -21.85
C THR A 9 23.49 -16.44 -20.48
N PRO A 10 24.07 -17.65 -20.40
CA PRO A 10 24.21 -18.36 -19.13
C PRO A 10 24.92 -17.56 -18.03
N GLU A 11 25.79 -16.61 -18.39
CA GLU A 11 26.51 -15.75 -17.45
C GLU A 11 25.58 -14.91 -16.57
N VAL A 12 24.41 -14.52 -17.09
CA VAL A 12 23.38 -13.76 -16.35
C VAL A 12 22.98 -14.47 -15.05
N LEU A 13 22.96 -15.81 -15.04
CA LEU A 13 22.61 -16.61 -13.84
C LEU A 13 23.57 -16.42 -12.67
N THR A 14 24.77 -15.91 -12.94
CA THR A 14 25.83 -15.72 -11.93
C THR A 14 26.01 -14.26 -11.51
N GLN A 15 25.28 -13.34 -12.15
CA GLN A 15 25.36 -11.92 -11.82
C GLN A 15 24.61 -11.59 -10.52
N PRO A 16 25.05 -10.57 -9.75
CA PRO A 16 24.26 -10.03 -8.65
C PRO A 16 22.88 -9.58 -9.14
N ALA A 17 21.84 -9.75 -8.31
CA ALA A 17 20.53 -9.20 -8.64
C ALA A 17 20.56 -7.67 -8.63
N GLU A 18 19.87 -7.07 -9.59
CA GLU A 18 19.44 -5.68 -9.49
C GLU A 18 18.18 -5.59 -8.64
N TYR A 19 18.20 -4.75 -7.59
CA TYR A 19 17.03 -4.51 -6.74
C TYR A 19 16.38 -3.15 -7.00
N GLY A 20 16.93 -2.34 -7.92
CA GLY A 20 16.48 -0.97 -8.17
C GLY A 20 16.32 -0.15 -6.88
N VAL A 21 15.20 0.56 -6.77
CA VAL A 21 14.84 1.34 -5.58
C VAL A 21 14.69 0.48 -4.31
N LEU A 22 14.32 -0.80 -4.44
CA LEU A 22 14.08 -1.68 -3.30
C LEU A 22 15.36 -1.96 -2.50
N LYS A 23 16.55 -1.74 -3.09
CA LYS A 23 17.84 -1.84 -2.39
C LYS A 23 17.88 -0.94 -1.15
N LEU A 24 17.25 0.24 -1.21
CA LEU A 24 17.27 1.21 -0.11
C LEU A 24 16.53 0.71 1.13
N LEU A 25 15.55 -0.19 0.96
CA LEU A 25 14.75 -0.76 2.03
C LEU A 25 15.52 -1.75 2.90
N GLU A 26 16.66 -2.28 2.45
CA GLU A 26 17.43 -3.30 3.18
C GLU A 26 17.70 -2.90 4.65
N GLY A 27 17.38 -3.81 5.56
CA GLY A 27 17.53 -3.63 7.01
C GLY A 27 16.19 -3.62 7.76
N THR A 28 16.28 -3.35 9.06
CA THR A 28 15.12 -3.24 9.95
C THR A 28 14.78 -1.78 10.20
N TRP A 29 13.49 -1.45 10.11
CA TRP A 29 12.93 -0.12 10.31
C TRP A 29 11.98 -0.14 11.51
N VAL A 30 12.05 0.88 12.34
CA VAL A 30 11.24 1.04 13.56
C VAL A 30 10.69 2.45 13.65
N ASN A 31 9.63 2.66 14.44
CA ASN A 31 9.08 4.00 14.67
C ASN A 31 10.16 4.99 15.07
N TYR A 32 10.09 6.18 14.48
CA TYR A 32 10.91 7.30 14.91
C TYR A 32 10.07 8.25 15.75
N ASN A 33 10.24 8.15 17.07
CA ASN A 33 9.58 9.02 18.03
C ASN A 33 10.51 9.47 19.17
N PRO A 34 11.59 10.21 18.85
CA PRO A 34 12.61 10.59 19.84
C PRO A 34 12.07 11.52 20.93
N THR A 35 11.00 12.27 20.65
CA THR A 35 10.39 13.22 21.58
C THR A 35 9.13 12.67 22.26
N ASN A 36 8.79 11.40 22.02
CA ASN A 36 7.57 10.77 22.51
C ASN A 36 6.31 11.62 22.22
N ASN A 37 6.26 12.22 21.02
CA ASN A 37 5.13 13.01 20.56
C ASN A 37 4.08 12.12 19.88
N LYS A 38 2.85 12.60 19.73
CA LYS A 38 1.77 11.80 19.12
C LYS A 38 1.99 11.53 17.63
N THR A 39 2.71 12.39 16.93
CA THR A 39 2.91 12.30 15.48
C THR A 39 3.99 11.29 15.07
N GLY A 40 4.86 10.89 16.00
CA GLY A 40 5.91 9.88 15.78
C GLY A 40 5.45 8.43 15.93
N TRP A 41 4.21 8.20 16.38
CA TRP A 41 3.61 6.87 16.39
C TRP A 41 2.93 6.55 15.06
N GLY A 42 2.99 5.28 14.68
CA GLY A 42 2.18 4.77 13.58
C GLY A 42 0.70 4.94 13.92
N LEU A 43 -0.13 5.09 12.90
CA LEU A 43 -1.57 5.26 13.07
C LEU A 43 -2.30 4.32 12.12
N HIS A 44 -3.29 3.60 12.63
CA HIS A 44 -4.24 2.90 11.76
C HIS A 44 -5.67 3.37 12.03
N THR A 45 -6.50 3.30 10.99
CA THR A 45 -7.95 3.43 11.09
C THR A 45 -8.59 2.17 10.55
N THR A 46 -9.47 1.54 11.31
CA THR A 46 -10.09 0.25 10.97
C THR A 46 -11.60 0.32 11.22
N CYS A 47 -12.39 -0.09 10.24
CA CYS A 47 -13.83 -0.24 10.36
C CYS A 47 -14.21 -1.72 10.37
N MET A 48 -15.01 -2.16 11.34
CA MET A 48 -15.40 -3.57 11.45
C MET A 48 -16.91 -3.69 11.60
N PRO A 49 -17.55 -4.74 11.05
CA PRO A 49 -18.92 -5.06 11.40
C PRO A 49 -19.03 -5.21 12.93
N SER A 50 -20.01 -4.55 13.52
CA SER A 50 -20.27 -4.70 14.96
C SER A 50 -20.76 -6.11 15.28
N PRO A 51 -20.46 -6.63 16.49
CA PRO A 51 -21.04 -7.87 16.97
C PRO A 51 -22.57 -7.89 16.81
N GLY A 52 -23.10 -9.00 16.27
CA GLY A 52 -24.53 -9.18 16.01
C GLY A 52 -25.02 -8.67 14.66
N SER A 53 -24.18 -8.00 13.86
CA SER A 53 -24.51 -7.61 12.48
C SER A 53 -24.11 -8.69 11.46
N ASN A 54 -24.86 -8.80 10.36
CA ASN A 54 -24.49 -9.62 9.19
C ASN A 54 -25.20 -9.09 7.93
N PRO A 55 -24.79 -9.53 6.71
CA PRO A 55 -25.37 -9.03 5.45
C PRO A 55 -26.90 -9.21 5.31
N ALA A 56 -27.50 -10.12 6.09
CA ALA A 56 -28.94 -10.39 6.06
C ALA A 56 -29.71 -9.77 7.26
N THR A 57 -29.01 -9.12 8.20
CA THR A 57 -29.62 -8.57 9.42
C THR A 57 -29.48 -7.05 9.43
N ILE A 58 -30.62 -6.39 9.48
CA ILE A 58 -30.77 -4.94 9.47
C ILE A 58 -31.22 -4.49 10.88
N PRO A 59 -30.69 -3.38 11.42
CA PRO A 59 -29.68 -2.50 10.81
C PRO A 59 -28.27 -3.07 10.89
N GLY A 60 -27.49 -2.89 9.82
CA GLY A 60 -26.05 -3.09 9.87
C GLY A 60 -25.42 -2.06 10.81
N LYS A 61 -24.39 -2.45 11.56
CA LYS A 61 -23.66 -1.56 12.48
C LYS A 61 -22.16 -1.77 12.29
N PHE A 62 -21.38 -0.71 12.48
CA PHE A 62 -19.92 -0.79 12.44
C PHE A 62 -19.29 -0.23 13.71
N HIS A 63 -18.08 -0.70 13.97
CA HIS A 63 -17.16 -0.18 14.97
C HIS A 63 -15.99 0.49 14.25
N PHE A 64 -15.58 1.67 14.73
CA PHE A 64 -14.42 2.40 14.23
C PHE A 64 -13.33 2.35 15.29
N LEU A 65 -12.15 1.87 14.90
CA LEU A 65 -10.93 1.93 15.69
C LEU A 65 -9.96 2.89 15.02
N CYS A 66 -9.32 3.72 15.84
CA CYS A 66 -8.24 4.59 15.43
C CYS A 66 -7.21 4.64 16.57
N GLU A 67 -6.09 3.96 16.39
CA GLU A 67 -5.15 3.65 17.48
C GLU A 67 -3.71 3.93 17.04
N ASP A 68 -2.93 4.48 17.98
CA ASP A 68 -1.50 4.66 17.83
C ASP A 68 -0.79 3.30 18.02
N TYR A 69 0.25 3.02 17.23
CA TYR A 69 0.98 1.76 17.30
C TYR A 69 2.49 1.92 17.13
N THR A 70 3.20 0.87 17.52
CA THR A 70 4.61 0.64 17.19
C THR A 70 4.76 -0.49 16.19
N GLU A 71 5.82 -0.44 15.40
CA GLU A 71 6.06 -1.30 14.26
C GLU A 71 7.55 -1.60 14.12
N GLU A 72 7.83 -2.85 13.77
CA GLU A 72 9.11 -3.28 13.22
C GLU A 72 8.89 -3.84 11.82
N LEU A 73 9.57 -3.27 10.83
CA LEU A 73 9.47 -3.64 9.42
C LEU A 73 10.86 -4.00 8.90
N THR A 74 11.10 -5.26 8.58
CA THR A 74 12.41 -5.77 8.17
C THR A 74 12.40 -6.19 6.71
N PHE A 75 13.44 -5.82 5.96
CA PHE A 75 13.66 -6.21 4.58
C PHE A 75 14.99 -6.93 4.39
N ASP A 76 14.94 -8.12 3.80
CA ASP A 76 16.12 -8.92 3.45
C ASP A 76 16.24 -9.10 1.94
N LEU A 77 17.42 -8.83 1.39
CA LEU A 77 17.69 -9.11 -0.02
C LEU A 77 17.89 -10.59 -0.27
N VAL A 78 17.21 -11.13 -1.27
CA VAL A 78 17.45 -12.48 -1.77
C VAL A 78 18.62 -12.43 -2.74
N LYS A 79 19.67 -13.22 -2.48
CA LYS A 79 20.87 -13.24 -3.32
C LYS A 79 20.59 -13.86 -4.69
N GLY A 80 21.10 -13.21 -5.73
CA GLY A 80 20.98 -13.66 -7.13
C GLY A 80 19.65 -13.29 -7.76
N GLY A 81 19.67 -13.05 -9.08
CA GLY A 81 18.46 -12.71 -9.83
C GLY A 81 17.50 -13.90 -9.90
N ILE A 82 16.22 -13.65 -9.64
CA ILE A 82 15.19 -14.69 -9.70
C ILE A 82 14.68 -14.79 -11.13
N ARG A 83 15.02 -15.90 -11.81
CA ARG A 83 14.70 -16.14 -13.21
C ARG A 83 13.24 -16.57 -13.41
N ASN A 84 12.54 -15.87 -14.30
CA ASN A 84 11.23 -16.25 -14.84
C ASN A 84 11.37 -16.59 -16.33
N ARG A 85 11.03 -17.84 -16.69
CA ARG A 85 11.14 -18.34 -18.08
C ARG A 85 9.85 -18.10 -18.85
N GLY A 86 9.91 -17.33 -19.93
CA GLY A 86 8.79 -16.99 -20.81
C GLY A 86 8.90 -17.57 -22.22
N GLY A 87 9.75 -18.58 -22.44
CA GLY A 87 10.08 -19.11 -23.76
C GLY A 87 11.10 -18.21 -24.45
N ALA A 88 10.65 -17.43 -25.45
CA ALA A 88 11.50 -16.48 -26.18
C ALA A 88 11.97 -15.27 -25.35
N ASN A 89 11.43 -15.10 -24.14
CA ASN A 89 11.78 -14.03 -23.22
C ASN A 89 12.15 -14.62 -21.85
N GLU A 90 13.11 -14.00 -21.18
CA GLU A 90 13.49 -14.28 -19.80
C GLU A 90 13.39 -12.98 -19.00
N GLN A 91 12.96 -13.07 -17.74
CA GLN A 91 12.98 -11.94 -16.82
C GLN A 91 13.79 -12.33 -15.58
N PHE A 92 14.60 -11.40 -15.09
CA PHE A 92 15.32 -11.57 -13.83
C PHE A 92 14.83 -10.54 -12.83
N CYS A 93 14.33 -11.03 -11.71
CA CYS A 93 13.78 -10.17 -10.66
C CYS A 93 14.75 -10.05 -9.48
N GLY A 94 14.93 -8.84 -8.97
CA GLY A 94 15.51 -8.62 -7.64
C GLY A 94 14.45 -8.85 -6.57
N ALA A 95 14.60 -9.91 -5.77
CA ALA A 95 13.64 -10.22 -4.72
C ALA A 95 14.08 -9.68 -3.35
N VAL A 96 13.15 -9.05 -2.64
CA VAL A 96 13.35 -8.52 -1.29
C VAL A 96 12.25 -9.08 -0.39
N LYS A 97 12.59 -9.94 0.56
CA LYS A 97 11.63 -10.42 1.56
C LYS A 97 11.28 -9.28 2.50
N TYR A 98 10.05 -9.24 3.00
CA TYR A 98 9.69 -8.37 4.10
C TYR A 98 8.95 -9.12 5.21
N ASN A 99 9.11 -8.65 6.45
CA ASN A 99 8.32 -9.04 7.61
C ASN A 99 7.92 -7.77 8.36
N GLN A 100 6.65 -7.67 8.75
CA GLN A 100 6.08 -6.54 9.48
C GLN A 100 5.42 -7.06 10.76
N SER A 101 5.77 -6.47 11.89
CA SER A 101 5.14 -6.72 13.19
C SER A 101 4.62 -5.40 13.74
N ILE A 102 3.37 -5.38 14.17
CA ILE A 102 2.70 -4.19 14.73
C ILE A 102 2.14 -4.53 16.11
N GLN A 103 2.40 -3.62 17.05
CA GLN A 103 1.98 -3.74 18.44
C GLN A 103 1.33 -2.44 18.91
N ASP A 104 0.37 -2.54 19.82
CA ASP A 104 -0.13 -1.35 20.51
C ASP A 104 0.97 -0.74 21.39
N LEU A 105 0.73 0.45 21.94
CA LEU A 105 1.70 1.14 22.79
C LEU A 105 2.00 0.41 24.12
N THR A 106 1.29 -0.69 24.44
CA THR A 106 1.53 -1.55 25.60
C THR A 106 2.36 -2.80 25.25
N GLY A 107 2.68 -3.01 23.97
CA GLY A 107 3.43 -4.16 23.47
C GLY A 107 2.56 -5.38 23.13
N LYS A 108 1.23 -5.23 23.08
CA LYS A 108 0.35 -6.31 22.65
C LYS A 108 0.33 -6.36 21.12
N SER A 109 0.54 -7.54 20.55
CA SER A 109 0.47 -7.75 19.10
C SER A 109 -0.91 -7.40 18.54
N LEU A 110 -0.91 -6.58 17.48
CA LEU A 110 -2.08 -6.17 16.70
C LEU A 110 -2.08 -6.79 15.31
N HIS A 111 -0.91 -6.89 14.66
CA HIS A 111 -0.80 -7.38 13.30
C HIS A 111 0.58 -7.99 13.03
N GLU A 112 0.63 -8.97 12.14
CA GLU A 112 1.85 -9.63 11.66
C GLU A 112 1.67 -9.96 10.19
N GLU A 113 2.54 -9.53 9.29
CA GLU A 113 2.47 -9.98 7.89
C GLU A 113 3.87 -10.14 7.28
N ASN A 114 3.93 -10.92 6.20
CA ASN A 114 5.17 -11.17 5.50
C ASN A 114 4.94 -11.44 4.01
N GLY A 115 6.01 -11.28 3.23
CA GLY A 115 5.94 -11.48 1.80
C GLY A 115 7.22 -11.08 1.07
N MET A 116 7.08 -10.69 -0.19
CA MET A 116 8.19 -10.26 -1.02
C MET A 116 7.83 -9.05 -1.88
N TYR A 117 8.81 -8.19 -2.09
CA TYR A 117 8.85 -7.23 -3.17
C TYR A 117 9.72 -7.79 -4.30
N LEU A 118 9.33 -7.52 -5.54
CA LEU A 118 10.09 -7.89 -6.74
C LEU A 118 10.39 -6.63 -7.56
N TRP A 119 11.66 -6.44 -7.89
CA TRP A 119 12.09 -5.52 -8.95
C TRP A 119 11.95 -6.22 -10.29
N LEU A 120 11.21 -5.65 -11.23
CA LEU A 120 10.73 -6.32 -12.46
C LEU A 120 11.41 -5.85 -13.76
N ASN A 121 12.42 -4.98 -13.66
CA ASN A 121 12.81 -4.15 -14.80
C ASN A 121 13.59 -4.89 -15.90
N GLU A 122 14.29 -5.97 -15.57
CA GLU A 122 15.26 -6.57 -16.49
C GLU A 122 14.67 -7.74 -17.29
N LEU A 123 14.72 -7.60 -18.61
CA LEU A 123 14.26 -8.60 -19.58
C LEU A 123 15.38 -8.97 -20.53
N TYR A 124 15.34 -10.21 -21.00
CA TYR A 124 16.26 -10.74 -21.99
C TYR A 124 15.50 -11.47 -23.10
N THR A 125 15.98 -11.36 -24.33
CA THR A 125 15.53 -12.20 -25.44
C THR A 125 16.27 -13.53 -25.39
N HIS A 126 15.57 -14.65 -25.49
CA HIS A 126 16.15 -16.00 -25.43
C HIS A 126 15.63 -16.83 -26.62
N PRO A 127 16.21 -16.65 -27.82
CA PRO A 127 15.81 -17.39 -29.00
C PRO A 127 16.19 -18.87 -28.86
N ALA A 128 15.45 -19.74 -29.55
CA ALA A 128 15.81 -21.15 -29.66
C ALA A 128 17.18 -21.29 -30.35
N ASP A 129 18.00 -22.23 -29.89
CA ASP A 129 19.24 -22.64 -30.55
C ASP A 129 19.20 -24.14 -30.89
N ASN A 130 20.22 -24.62 -31.59
CA ASN A 130 20.28 -26.03 -31.99
C ASN A 130 20.31 -26.97 -30.77
N GLU A 131 20.88 -26.55 -29.64
CA GLU A 131 20.98 -27.36 -28.43
C GLU A 131 19.63 -27.45 -27.73
N SER A 132 18.92 -26.33 -27.55
CA SER A 132 17.58 -26.29 -26.97
C SER A 132 16.58 -27.06 -27.81
N ILE A 133 16.63 -26.94 -29.15
CA ILE A 133 15.72 -27.67 -30.05
C ILE A 133 15.91 -29.19 -29.91
N MET A 134 17.16 -29.65 -29.87
CA MET A 134 17.46 -31.08 -29.71
C MET A 134 17.08 -31.59 -28.32
N THR A 135 17.33 -30.80 -27.28
CA THR A 135 17.08 -31.15 -25.88
C THR A 135 15.58 -31.21 -25.56
N ASP A 136 14.82 -30.22 -26.06
CA ASP A 136 13.40 -30.05 -25.76
C ASP A 136 12.47 -30.69 -26.81
N ILE A 137 13.03 -31.41 -27.79
CA ILE A 137 12.29 -32.10 -28.86
C ILE A 137 11.45 -31.08 -29.66
N GLY A 138 12.07 -29.95 -30.04
CA GLY A 138 11.40 -28.85 -30.74
C GLY A 138 11.09 -29.11 -32.22
N PHE A 139 11.29 -30.32 -32.73
CA PHE A 139 11.00 -30.68 -34.13
C PHE A 139 9.59 -31.28 -34.28
N PRO A 140 8.87 -30.97 -35.38
CA PRO A 140 9.24 -30.11 -36.51
C PRO A 140 8.98 -28.59 -36.34
N GLU A 141 8.55 -28.13 -35.17
CA GLU A 141 7.92 -26.82 -35.01
C GLU A 141 8.88 -25.62 -34.83
N LEU A 142 10.11 -25.81 -34.35
CA LEU A 142 11.07 -24.73 -34.04
C LEU A 142 12.36 -24.82 -34.87
N SER A 143 12.79 -23.67 -35.36
CA SER A 143 14.09 -23.43 -36.01
C SER A 143 15.01 -22.61 -35.12
N SER A 144 16.33 -22.77 -35.30
CA SER A 144 17.32 -21.95 -34.60
C SER A 144 17.14 -20.47 -34.95
N GLY A 145 17.09 -19.63 -33.92
CA GLY A 145 16.76 -18.21 -34.02
C GLY A 145 15.29 -17.88 -33.76
N ASP A 146 14.38 -18.86 -33.72
CA ASP A 146 12.97 -18.60 -33.44
C ASP A 146 12.80 -17.93 -32.06
N GLY A 147 12.04 -16.84 -32.02
CA GLY A 147 11.86 -16.01 -30.83
C GLY A 147 12.73 -14.75 -30.77
N SER A 148 13.69 -14.57 -31.69
CA SER A 148 14.54 -13.37 -31.77
C SER A 148 13.78 -12.09 -32.16
N ASP A 149 12.80 -12.22 -33.05
CA ASP A 149 11.99 -11.12 -33.60
C ASP A 149 10.60 -11.00 -32.93
N GLY A 150 10.37 -11.73 -31.84
CA GLY A 150 9.09 -11.74 -31.12
C GLY A 150 8.82 -10.42 -30.37
N PRO A 151 7.55 -10.14 -29.99
CA PRO A 151 7.27 -8.98 -29.16
C PRO A 151 8.00 -9.13 -27.82
N VAL A 152 8.96 -8.25 -27.56
CA VAL A 152 9.52 -8.07 -26.22
C VAL A 152 8.41 -7.48 -25.36
N PHE A 153 7.80 -8.31 -24.52
CA PHE A 153 6.83 -7.83 -23.53
C PHE A 153 7.58 -6.98 -22.51
N ILE A 154 7.29 -5.68 -22.47
CA ILE A 154 7.83 -4.78 -21.45
C ILE A 154 6.78 -4.64 -20.35
N PRO A 155 7.04 -5.14 -19.12
CA PRO A 155 6.14 -4.94 -18.00
C PRO A 155 5.84 -3.45 -17.85
N PRO A 156 4.56 -3.04 -17.74
CA PRO A 156 4.22 -1.66 -17.45
C PRO A 156 4.55 -1.27 -16.00
N TYR A 157 5.20 -2.14 -15.22
CA TYR A 157 5.49 -2.01 -13.80
C TYR A 157 6.95 -2.35 -13.52
N SER A 158 7.61 -1.55 -12.67
CA SER A 158 8.97 -1.81 -12.20
C SER A 158 9.00 -2.53 -10.86
N VAL A 159 7.88 -2.51 -10.11
CA VAL A 159 7.78 -3.10 -8.76
C VAL A 159 6.52 -3.95 -8.62
N SER A 160 6.65 -5.07 -7.93
CA SER A 160 5.53 -5.86 -7.39
C SER A 160 5.71 -6.12 -5.90
N ARG A 161 4.60 -6.24 -5.15
CA ARG A 161 4.56 -6.72 -3.77
C ARG A 161 3.56 -7.87 -3.68
N SER A 162 3.97 -9.00 -3.11
CA SER A 162 3.07 -10.06 -2.67
C SER A 162 3.18 -10.27 -1.16
N GLY A 163 2.07 -10.60 -0.50
CA GLY A 163 2.02 -10.71 0.95
C GLY A 163 0.92 -11.63 1.46
N THR A 164 1.15 -12.25 2.61
CA THR A 164 0.14 -13.04 3.34
C THR A 164 -0.28 -12.30 4.60
N ILE A 165 -1.58 -12.05 4.70
CA ILE A 165 -2.19 -11.23 5.74
C ILE A 165 -2.94 -12.15 6.71
N PRO A 166 -2.67 -12.08 8.03
CA PRO A 166 -3.14 -13.05 9.02
C PRO A 166 -4.66 -12.99 9.22
N HIS A 167 -5.28 -11.90 8.77
CA HIS A 167 -6.72 -11.74 8.73
C HIS A 167 -7.39 -12.53 7.59
N GLY A 168 -6.65 -13.37 6.87
CA GLY A 168 -7.17 -14.32 5.89
C GLY A 168 -7.22 -13.77 4.47
N SER A 169 -6.19 -13.02 4.07
CA SER A 169 -6.05 -12.52 2.70
C SER A 169 -4.62 -12.72 2.17
N THR A 170 -4.48 -12.90 0.86
CA THR A 170 -3.19 -12.82 0.16
C THR A 170 -3.28 -11.72 -0.88
N ILE A 171 -2.24 -10.89 -0.98
CA ILE A 171 -2.21 -9.71 -1.84
C ILE A 171 -1.15 -9.86 -2.93
N SER A 172 -1.41 -9.19 -4.05
CA SER A 172 -0.46 -8.92 -5.12
C SER A 172 -0.71 -7.50 -5.63
N LEU A 173 0.26 -6.61 -5.47
CA LEU A 173 0.20 -5.22 -5.93
C LEU A 173 1.26 -5.01 -6.99
N LEU A 174 0.94 -4.20 -7.99
CA LEU A 174 1.84 -3.83 -9.08
C LEU A 174 2.05 -2.32 -9.09
N GLY A 175 3.22 -1.86 -9.54
CA GLY A 175 3.54 -0.45 -9.43
C GLY A 175 4.81 0.03 -10.08
N LYS A 176 5.14 1.28 -9.76
CA LYS A 176 6.30 1.99 -10.28
C LYS A 176 6.97 2.79 -9.17
N ASP A 177 8.21 3.16 -9.44
CA ASP A 177 8.99 4.07 -8.64
C ASP A 177 9.29 5.38 -9.39
N PHE A 178 9.50 6.44 -8.61
CA PHE A 178 9.83 7.78 -9.10
C PHE A 178 10.83 8.44 -8.15
N SER A 179 11.51 9.47 -8.63
CA SER A 179 12.49 10.26 -7.86
C SER A 179 12.10 11.72 -7.91
N GLU A 180 12.12 12.39 -6.77
CA GLU A 180 11.77 13.81 -6.67
C GLU A 180 12.75 14.52 -5.73
N GLU A 181 13.02 15.79 -6.02
CA GLU A 181 13.81 16.67 -5.16
C GLU A 181 12.90 17.36 -4.13
N GLY A 182 13.48 17.70 -2.98
CA GLY A 182 12.78 18.30 -1.85
C GLY A 182 11.95 17.29 -1.03
N LYS A 183 11.08 17.82 -0.18
CA LYS A 183 10.25 17.03 0.75
C LYS A 183 8.92 16.59 0.10
N PRO A 184 8.35 15.42 0.49
CA PRO A 184 7.01 15.04 0.05
C PRO A 184 5.97 16.12 0.37
N GLN A 185 5.05 16.31 -0.58
CA GLN A 185 3.98 17.30 -0.46
C GLN A 185 2.68 16.61 -0.03
N PHE A 186 2.07 17.13 1.04
CA PHE A 186 0.78 16.69 1.55
C PHE A 186 -0.20 17.87 1.56
N PRO A 187 -1.52 17.61 1.47
CA PRO A 187 -2.49 18.69 1.37
C PRO A 187 -2.71 19.42 2.69
N TYR A 188 -3.28 20.61 2.56
CA TYR A 188 -3.76 21.48 3.63
C TYR A 188 -5.16 21.99 3.29
N GLY A 189 -5.87 22.50 4.28
CA GLY A 189 -7.15 23.16 4.11
C GLY A 189 -8.20 22.24 3.50
N ASP A 190 -8.98 22.81 2.59
CA ASP A 190 -10.01 22.13 1.81
C ASP A 190 -9.47 21.00 0.92
N ALA A 191 -8.22 21.10 0.45
CA ALA A 191 -7.60 20.06 -0.37
C ALA A 191 -7.32 18.77 0.43
N ALA A 192 -7.30 18.85 1.76
CA ALA A 192 -7.20 17.69 2.63
C ALA A 192 -8.49 16.85 2.65
N TRP A 193 -9.60 17.31 2.08
CA TRP A 193 -10.81 16.52 1.94
C TRP A 193 -10.84 15.74 0.60
N ASP A 194 -10.03 14.68 0.48
CA ASP A 194 -9.96 13.82 -0.70
C ASP A 194 -10.23 12.36 -0.34
N PHE A 195 -11.37 11.84 -0.79
CA PHE A 195 -11.85 10.48 -0.54
C PHE A 195 -10.85 9.36 -0.88
N ASN A 196 -9.84 9.62 -1.72
CA ASN A 196 -8.79 8.64 -1.98
C ASN A 196 -7.88 8.37 -0.78
N HIS A 197 -7.90 9.26 0.22
CA HIS A 197 -7.03 9.23 1.40
C HIS A 197 -7.80 9.32 2.73
N LEU A 198 -9.14 9.43 2.67
CA LEU A 198 -9.97 9.49 3.87
C LEU A 198 -10.29 8.09 4.40
N ALA A 199 -10.41 7.97 5.72
CA ALA A 199 -11.08 6.86 6.40
C ALA A 199 -12.61 6.84 6.15
N ILE A 200 -13.10 7.75 5.31
CA ILE A 200 -14.49 7.90 4.87
C ILE A 200 -14.51 7.64 3.36
N SER A 201 -15.41 6.80 2.87
CA SER A 201 -15.59 6.62 1.42
C SER A 201 -16.80 7.39 0.90
N PRO A 202 -16.91 7.59 -0.43
CA PRO A 202 -18.10 8.17 -1.04
C PRO A 202 -19.38 7.37 -0.75
N SER A 203 -19.27 6.05 -0.57
CA SER A 203 -20.42 5.19 -0.22
C SER A 203 -20.96 5.42 1.19
N MET A 204 -20.19 6.08 2.07
CA MET A 204 -20.65 6.55 3.38
C MET A 204 -21.35 7.92 3.29
N GLY A 205 -21.45 8.50 2.08
CA GLY A 205 -22.17 9.73 1.79
C GLY A 205 -21.53 11.02 2.30
N GLY A 206 -20.23 10.99 2.60
CA GLY A 206 -19.39 12.19 2.67
C GLY A 206 -19.78 13.24 3.70
N ALA A 207 -20.55 12.91 4.73
CA ALA A 207 -20.98 13.86 5.79
C ALA A 207 -21.75 15.09 5.29
N GLY A 208 -22.44 15.00 4.15
CA GLY A 208 -23.12 16.15 3.53
C GLY A 208 -22.18 17.12 2.81
N THR A 209 -20.90 16.78 2.66
CA THR A 209 -19.95 17.57 1.86
C THR A 209 -20.25 17.49 0.37
N THR A 210 -19.83 18.52 -0.36
CA THR A 210 -19.82 18.55 -1.82
C THR A 210 -18.43 18.99 -2.30
N PRO A 211 -18.06 18.81 -3.58
CA PRO A 211 -16.78 19.33 -4.08
C PRO A 211 -16.59 20.84 -3.85
N GLY A 212 -17.67 21.62 -3.75
CA GLY A 212 -17.62 23.05 -3.45
C GLY A 212 -17.71 23.42 -1.96
N HIS A 213 -17.95 22.43 -1.09
CA HIS A 213 -18.06 22.61 0.37
C HIS A 213 -17.43 21.39 1.08
N PRO A 214 -16.10 21.23 1.00
CA PRO A 214 -15.38 20.21 1.76
C PRO A 214 -15.30 20.58 3.25
N ILE A 215 -14.79 19.66 4.08
CA ILE A 215 -14.39 19.98 5.46
C ILE A 215 -12.90 20.28 5.46
N ASN A 216 -12.53 21.48 5.88
CA ASN A 216 -11.13 21.85 6.13
C ASN A 216 -10.60 21.03 7.32
N LEU A 217 -9.58 20.21 7.09
CA LEU A 217 -9.00 19.33 8.12
C LEU A 217 -7.88 19.97 8.96
N ASP A 218 -7.52 21.23 8.68
CA ASP A 218 -6.63 22.01 9.55
C ASP A 218 -7.41 22.85 10.59
N GLU A 219 -8.73 22.89 10.49
CA GLU A 219 -9.64 23.56 11.44
C GLU A 219 -10.26 22.55 12.42
N PRO A 220 -10.85 22.98 13.55
CA PRO A 220 -11.64 22.10 14.40
C PRO A 220 -12.77 21.41 13.64
N ALA A 221 -13.12 20.19 14.05
CA ALA A 221 -14.24 19.46 13.48
C ALA A 221 -15.53 20.31 13.50
N PRO A 222 -16.40 20.24 12.47
CA PRO A 222 -17.62 21.03 12.41
C PRO A 222 -18.51 20.85 13.65
N GLU A 223 -19.20 21.90 14.10
CA GLU A 223 -19.97 21.89 15.36
C GLU A 223 -20.98 20.73 15.46
N TRP A 224 -21.61 20.35 14.35
CA TRP A 224 -22.57 19.24 14.31
C TRP A 224 -21.97 17.90 14.73
N VAL A 225 -20.66 17.72 14.60
CA VAL A 225 -19.94 16.49 14.99
C VAL A 225 -20.15 16.18 16.47
N HIS A 226 -20.37 17.21 17.30
CA HIS A 226 -20.57 17.07 18.73
C HIS A 226 -22.04 16.96 19.17
N ASP A 227 -22.99 16.99 18.22
CA ASP A 227 -24.41 16.86 18.50
C ASP A 227 -24.78 15.42 18.89
N GLN A 228 -24.98 15.19 20.18
CA GLN A 228 -25.34 13.88 20.74
C GLN A 228 -26.74 13.39 20.34
N GLY A 229 -27.62 14.29 19.88
CA GLY A 229 -28.95 13.93 19.41
C GLY A 229 -28.98 13.54 17.93
N LEU A 230 -27.88 13.72 17.18
CA LEU A 230 -27.81 13.37 15.76
C LEU A 230 -28.13 11.88 15.51
N PRO A 231 -27.59 10.91 16.28
CA PRO A 231 -27.94 9.50 16.10
C PRO A 231 -29.41 9.18 16.32
N ASP A 232 -30.14 9.95 17.12
CA ASP A 232 -31.58 9.72 17.35
C ASP A 232 -32.43 10.34 16.23
N ARG A 233 -32.01 11.49 15.70
CA ARG A 233 -32.74 12.22 14.65
C ARG A 233 -32.46 11.66 13.25
N ASP A 234 -31.26 11.13 13.03
CA ASP A 234 -30.81 10.58 11.76
C ASP A 234 -30.02 9.27 11.95
N PRO A 235 -30.64 8.22 12.54
CA PRO A 235 -29.94 6.98 12.92
C PRO A 235 -29.33 6.21 11.75
N SER A 236 -29.71 6.54 10.52
CA SER A 236 -29.29 5.86 9.27
C SER A 236 -28.77 6.83 8.23
N GLY A 237 -28.47 8.07 8.62
CA GLY A 237 -27.92 9.06 7.70
C GLY A 237 -26.40 9.07 7.69
N ASN A 238 -25.89 9.42 6.51
CA ASN A 238 -24.48 9.55 6.19
C ASN A 238 -23.70 10.45 7.17
N THR A 239 -24.35 11.50 7.66
CA THR A 239 -23.78 12.43 8.65
C THR A 239 -23.51 11.72 9.98
N THR A 240 -24.48 10.95 10.49
CA THR A 240 -24.32 10.11 11.69
C THR A 240 -23.21 9.07 11.53
N TYR A 241 -23.02 8.55 10.32
CA TYR A 241 -22.00 7.54 10.02
C TYR A 241 -20.60 8.10 10.18
N THR A 242 -20.37 9.27 9.59
CA THR A 242 -19.09 9.97 9.62
C THR A 242 -18.81 10.66 10.95
N GLN A 243 -19.84 10.94 11.75
CA GLN A 243 -19.73 11.61 13.06
C GLN A 243 -18.67 10.96 13.95
N ARG A 244 -18.66 9.63 14.06
CA ARG A 244 -17.72 8.91 14.93
C ARG A 244 -16.25 9.07 14.52
N ILE A 245 -16.00 9.20 13.22
CA ILE A 245 -14.66 9.36 12.65
C ILE A 245 -14.17 10.80 12.90
N LEU A 246 -15.04 11.78 12.66
CA LEU A 246 -14.77 13.20 12.87
C LEU A 246 -14.67 13.58 14.35
N ALA A 247 -15.43 12.93 15.24
CA ALA A 247 -15.44 13.18 16.67
C ALA A 247 -14.29 12.50 17.43
N HIS A 248 -13.44 11.72 16.74
CA HIS A 248 -12.42 10.92 17.38
C HIS A 248 -11.33 11.81 18.03
N PRO A 249 -10.78 11.45 19.21
CA PRO A 249 -9.72 12.24 19.86
C PRO A 249 -8.42 12.42 19.07
N LEU A 250 -8.22 11.63 18.01
CA LEU A 250 -7.08 11.73 17.08
C LEU A 250 -7.42 12.54 15.81
N TYR A 251 -8.54 13.24 15.76
CA TYR A 251 -8.82 14.20 14.70
C TYR A 251 -7.66 15.21 14.56
N PRO A 252 -7.23 15.56 13.32
CA PRO A 252 -7.81 15.17 12.02
C PRO A 252 -7.32 13.82 11.48
N TYR A 253 -6.34 13.18 12.12
CA TYR A 253 -5.73 11.94 11.62
C TYR A 253 -6.69 10.75 11.60
N SER A 254 -7.72 10.73 12.45
CA SER A 254 -8.78 9.73 12.36
C SER A 254 -9.56 9.78 11.04
N VAL A 255 -9.62 10.96 10.41
CA VAL A 255 -10.32 11.19 9.15
C VAL A 255 -9.37 11.01 7.98
N ARG A 256 -8.14 11.54 8.09
CA ARG A 256 -7.12 11.47 7.05
C ARG A 256 -5.74 11.17 7.65
N PRO A 257 -5.37 9.89 7.78
CA PRO A 257 -4.14 9.49 8.46
C PRO A 257 -2.85 10.04 7.85
N ASP A 258 -2.77 10.23 6.53
CA ASP A 258 -1.56 10.76 5.88
C ASP A 258 -1.20 12.21 6.27
N LEU A 259 -2.12 12.96 6.91
CA LEU A 259 -1.76 14.23 7.56
C LEU A 259 -0.81 14.04 8.73
N ARG A 260 -0.75 12.85 9.35
CA ARG A 260 0.27 12.57 10.36
C ARG A 260 1.67 12.47 9.74
N LEU A 261 1.76 11.94 8.53
CA LEU A 261 3.02 11.88 7.78
C LEU A 261 3.52 13.30 7.47
N ARG A 262 2.62 14.18 7.01
CA ARG A 262 2.86 15.62 6.81
C ARG A 262 3.45 16.27 8.06
N ASP A 263 2.78 16.09 9.20
CA ASP A 263 3.16 16.78 10.43
C ASP A 263 4.45 16.21 11.03
N ALA A 264 4.78 14.94 10.78
CA ALA A 264 6.03 14.31 11.22
C ALA A 264 7.26 14.89 10.50
N ILE A 265 7.11 15.41 9.28
CA ILE A 265 8.22 15.92 8.44
C ILE A 265 8.26 17.44 8.32
N GLN A 266 7.33 18.17 8.97
CA GLN A 266 7.17 19.61 8.78
C GLN A 266 8.47 20.38 9.06
N ASP A 267 9.16 20.01 10.14
CA ASP A 267 10.39 20.66 10.61
C ASP A 267 11.67 19.92 10.18
N GLN A 268 11.56 18.86 9.37
CA GLN A 268 12.72 18.12 8.88
C GLN A 268 13.31 18.75 7.61
N ASP A 269 14.63 18.72 7.49
CA ASP A 269 15.36 19.09 6.27
C ASP A 269 15.47 17.87 5.34
N ILE A 270 14.47 17.68 4.49
CA ILE A 270 14.41 16.58 3.52
C ILE A 270 14.84 17.12 2.16
N THR A 271 15.93 16.58 1.63
CA THR A 271 16.55 17.06 0.39
C THR A 271 15.99 16.38 -0.86
N SER A 272 15.56 15.13 -0.75
CA SER A 272 15.00 14.34 -1.84
C SER A 272 14.24 13.12 -1.32
N TYR A 273 13.43 12.50 -2.18
CA TYR A 273 12.84 11.19 -1.90
C TYR A 273 12.70 10.31 -3.15
N LYS A 274 12.67 8.99 -2.91
CA LYS A 274 12.17 7.99 -3.86
C LYS A 274 10.76 7.59 -3.45
N LEU A 275 9.82 7.60 -4.40
CA LEU A 275 8.44 7.22 -4.17
C LEU A 275 8.13 5.92 -4.90
N ILE A 276 7.69 4.89 -4.17
CA ILE A 276 7.13 3.65 -4.73
C ILE A 276 5.62 3.72 -4.60
N THR A 277 4.91 3.57 -5.72
CA THR A 277 3.44 3.51 -5.75
C THR A 277 2.98 2.18 -6.31
N MET A 278 2.13 1.47 -5.58
CA MET A 278 1.57 0.19 -5.99
C MET A 278 0.08 0.12 -5.73
N SER A 279 -0.63 -0.68 -6.53
CA SER A 279 -2.05 -0.95 -6.30
C SER A 279 -2.44 -2.31 -6.88
N THR A 280 -3.50 -2.89 -6.34
CA THR A 280 -4.17 -4.06 -6.93
C THR A 280 -4.96 -3.68 -8.20
N GLN A 281 -5.38 -2.42 -8.32
CA GLN A 281 -6.15 -1.90 -9.46
C GLN A 281 -5.30 -0.96 -10.32
N LYS A 282 -5.30 -1.16 -11.64
CA LYS A 282 -4.51 -0.36 -12.60
C LYS A 282 -5.33 -0.05 -13.85
N THR A 283 -5.36 1.21 -14.24
CA THR A 283 -6.09 1.62 -15.46
C THR A 283 -5.38 1.09 -16.70
N GLY A 284 -6.06 0.26 -17.50
CA GLY A 284 -5.59 -0.16 -18.83
C GLY A 284 -4.42 -1.15 -18.87
N GLY A 285 -4.02 -1.74 -17.73
CA GLY A 285 -2.90 -2.69 -17.64
C GLY A 285 -3.25 -4.00 -16.93
N PRO A 286 -2.28 -4.92 -16.77
CA PRO A 286 -2.43 -6.11 -15.93
C PRO A 286 -2.75 -5.71 -14.50
N GLN A 287 -3.67 -6.45 -13.86
CA GLN A 287 -4.10 -6.18 -12.49
C GLN A 287 -3.24 -6.95 -11.49
N GLY A 288 -3.13 -6.39 -10.28
CA GLY A 288 -2.80 -7.19 -9.11
C GLY A 288 -4.02 -8.00 -8.66
N GLY A 289 -4.09 -8.32 -7.37
CA GLY A 289 -5.26 -8.99 -6.83
C GLY A 289 -5.21 -9.21 -5.33
N ILE A 290 -6.38 -9.52 -4.79
CA ILE A 290 -6.54 -9.96 -3.41
C ILE A 290 -7.32 -11.27 -3.44
N LEU A 291 -6.79 -12.28 -2.77
CA LEU A 291 -7.48 -13.55 -2.55
C LEU A 291 -7.89 -13.61 -1.09
N ASN A 292 -9.20 -13.66 -0.86
CA ASN A 292 -9.80 -13.74 0.47
C ASN A 292 -10.07 -15.20 0.83
N THR A 293 -9.87 -15.57 2.10
CA THR A 293 -10.40 -16.82 2.65
C THR A 293 -11.94 -16.84 2.58
N PRO A 294 -12.59 -18.03 2.60
CA PRO A 294 -14.05 -18.10 2.47
C PRO A 294 -14.84 -17.25 3.47
N PHE A 295 -14.33 -17.10 4.70
CA PHE A 295 -14.97 -16.26 5.71
C PHE A 295 -14.90 -14.78 5.34
N VAL A 296 -13.69 -14.29 5.06
CA VAL A 296 -13.45 -12.88 4.67
C VAL A 296 -14.24 -12.56 3.41
N GLN A 297 -14.16 -13.42 2.38
CA GLN A 297 -14.87 -13.24 1.12
C GLN A 297 -16.39 -13.08 1.29
N ARG A 298 -16.97 -13.76 2.28
CA ARG A 298 -18.41 -13.76 2.52
C ARG A 298 -18.88 -12.58 3.38
N HIS A 299 -18.08 -12.14 4.33
CA HIS A 299 -18.54 -11.25 5.40
C HIS A 299 -17.93 -9.85 5.35
N THR A 300 -16.65 -9.76 4.95
CA THR A 300 -15.89 -8.51 4.93
C THR A 300 -14.80 -8.58 3.85
N PRO A 301 -15.14 -8.83 2.57
CA PRO A 301 -14.15 -8.97 1.53
C PRO A 301 -13.26 -7.74 1.46
N VAL A 302 -11.95 -7.96 1.33
CA VAL A 302 -11.01 -6.93 0.94
C VAL A 302 -10.95 -6.94 -0.59
N THR A 303 -11.33 -5.82 -1.20
CA THR A 303 -11.53 -5.74 -2.65
C THR A 303 -10.41 -5.01 -3.37
N GLU A 304 -9.79 -4.05 -2.69
CA GLU A 304 -8.78 -3.18 -3.27
C GLU A 304 -7.72 -2.81 -2.24
N MET A 305 -6.50 -2.58 -2.73
CA MET A 305 -5.41 -2.09 -1.91
C MET A 305 -4.50 -1.17 -2.72
N SER A 306 -4.01 -0.12 -2.08
CA SER A 306 -2.99 0.79 -2.59
C SER A 306 -1.92 1.02 -1.53
N LEU A 307 -0.70 1.27 -2.00
CA LEU A 307 0.45 1.50 -1.15
C LEU A 307 1.31 2.61 -1.77
N ARG A 308 1.66 3.59 -0.95
CA ARG A 308 2.68 4.60 -1.24
C ARG A 308 3.80 4.47 -0.21
N ILE A 309 5.05 4.40 -0.67
CA ILE A 309 6.24 4.38 0.19
C ILE A 309 7.15 5.53 -0.26
N TRP A 310 7.48 6.42 0.66
CA TRP A 310 8.50 7.46 0.49
C TRP A 310 9.76 7.02 1.22
N ILE A 311 10.86 6.93 0.50
CA ILE A 311 12.20 6.72 1.05
C ILE A 311 12.92 8.05 0.94
N GLU A 312 13.05 8.75 2.05
CA GLU A 312 13.45 10.15 2.11
C GLU A 312 14.90 10.26 2.56
N THR A 313 15.65 11.17 1.93
CA THR A 313 16.98 11.58 2.37
C THR A 313 16.83 12.80 3.27
N VAL A 314 17.17 12.65 4.55
CA VAL A 314 17.02 13.71 5.57
C VAL A 314 18.39 14.15 6.05
N MET A 315 18.63 15.46 6.07
CA MET A 315 19.80 16.07 6.70
C MET A 315 19.52 16.24 8.20
N GLU A 316 20.25 15.50 9.03
CA GLU A 316 20.15 15.59 10.49
C GLU A 316 21.55 15.71 11.09
N ASN A 317 21.80 16.76 11.87
CA ASN A 317 23.10 17.02 12.52
C ASN A 317 24.32 17.05 11.54
N GLY A 318 24.09 17.42 10.28
CA GLY A 318 25.13 17.46 9.25
C GLY A 318 25.40 16.12 8.56
N GLU A 319 24.64 15.08 8.87
CA GLU A 319 24.71 13.77 8.24
C GLU A 319 23.44 13.48 7.43
N GLU A 320 23.60 12.75 6.32
CA GLU A 320 22.48 12.21 5.55
C GLU A 320 22.01 10.90 6.18
N ILE A 321 20.73 10.84 6.51
CA ILE A 321 20.06 9.64 7.00
C ILE A 321 18.82 9.31 6.17
N LEU A 322 18.48 8.03 6.10
CA LEU A 322 17.24 7.59 5.45
C LEU A 322 16.05 7.62 6.42
N GLN A 323 14.89 8.07 5.94
CA GLN A 323 13.59 7.90 6.56
C GLN A 323 12.69 7.09 5.62
N LEU A 324 11.76 6.34 6.18
CA LEU A 324 10.72 5.65 5.42
C LEU A 324 9.37 6.12 5.93
N GLN A 325 8.57 6.76 5.08
CA GLN A 325 7.15 6.95 5.31
C GLN A 325 6.34 6.02 4.41
N TYR A 326 5.19 5.55 4.87
CA TYR A 326 4.27 4.85 3.99
C TYR A 326 2.82 5.14 4.34
N GLU A 327 1.95 4.98 3.34
CA GLU A 327 0.51 4.93 3.47
C GLU A 327 -0.01 3.70 2.74
N GLN A 328 -0.69 2.84 3.50
CA GLN A 328 -1.37 1.67 3.00
C GLN A 328 -2.88 1.87 3.16
N ILE A 329 -3.62 1.80 2.06
CA ILE A 329 -5.08 1.90 2.06
C ILE A 329 -5.65 0.61 1.50
N GLN A 330 -6.53 -0.03 2.26
CA GLN A 330 -7.24 -1.24 1.86
C GLN A 330 -8.74 -1.00 1.98
N ILE A 331 -9.52 -1.47 1.01
CA ILE A 331 -10.97 -1.27 0.97
C ILE A 331 -11.65 -2.56 1.39
N PHE A 332 -12.39 -2.49 2.48
CA PHE A 332 -13.24 -3.56 2.98
C PHE A 332 -14.67 -3.28 2.54
N GLU A 333 -15.43 -4.32 2.19
CA GLU A 333 -16.83 -4.19 1.83
C GLU A 333 -17.70 -4.95 2.82
N PHE A 334 -18.62 -4.25 3.49
CA PHE A 334 -19.65 -4.88 4.31
C PHE A 334 -20.84 -3.95 4.53
N GLN A 335 -21.96 -4.54 4.93
CA GLN A 335 -23.24 -3.85 5.06
C GLN A 335 -23.27 -2.87 6.23
N PHE A 336 -23.98 -1.77 6.05
CA PHE A 336 -24.31 -0.84 7.12
C PHE A 336 -25.62 -0.10 6.83
N GLY A 337 -26.24 0.44 7.89
CA GLY A 337 -27.50 1.15 7.77
C GLY A 337 -28.72 0.25 7.73
N THR A 338 -29.85 0.83 7.34
CA THR A 338 -31.19 0.20 7.40
C THR A 338 -31.64 -0.47 6.09
N ASP A 339 -30.85 -0.40 5.02
CA ASP A 339 -31.21 -0.91 3.70
C ASP A 339 -30.43 -2.19 3.31
N GLY A 340 -29.42 -2.57 4.10
CA GLY A 340 -28.56 -3.72 3.81
C GLY A 340 -27.58 -3.46 2.66
N GLY A 341 -27.40 -2.21 2.23
CA GLY A 341 -26.48 -1.83 1.18
C GLY A 341 -25.01 -2.08 1.56
N THR A 342 -24.20 -2.44 0.57
CA THR A 342 -22.74 -2.58 0.75
C THR A 342 -22.10 -1.20 0.88
N THR A 343 -21.39 -1.00 1.97
CA THR A 343 -20.53 0.17 2.16
C THR A 343 -19.07 -0.24 1.96
N ARG A 344 -18.30 0.65 1.33
CA ARG A 344 -16.84 0.55 1.18
C ARG A 344 -16.18 1.26 2.35
N TRP A 345 -15.30 0.56 3.05
CA TRP A 345 -14.66 0.99 4.27
C TRP A 345 -13.15 1.05 4.06
N PRO A 346 -12.58 2.26 3.93
CA PRO A 346 -11.14 2.42 3.88
C PRO A 346 -10.54 2.09 5.24
N HIS A 347 -9.64 1.12 5.26
CA HIS A 347 -8.72 0.96 6.38
C HIS A 347 -7.38 1.51 5.93
N ILE A 348 -6.81 2.35 6.75
CA ILE A 348 -5.64 3.13 6.40
C ILE A 348 -4.61 2.92 7.49
N GLN A 349 -3.39 2.65 7.09
CA GLN A 349 -2.25 2.47 7.97
C GLN A 349 -1.11 3.35 7.48
N VAL A 350 -0.54 4.15 8.39
CA VAL A 350 0.55 5.07 8.09
C VAL A 350 1.62 5.00 9.17
N ASN A 351 2.88 5.17 8.78
CA ASN A 351 3.96 5.31 9.74
C ASN A 351 5.15 6.10 9.18
N THR A 352 5.95 6.66 10.09
CA THR A 352 7.27 7.24 9.82
C THR A 352 8.32 6.43 10.57
N LEU A 353 9.22 5.79 9.82
CA LEU A 353 10.20 4.84 10.34
C LEU A 353 11.64 5.31 10.06
N ARG A 354 12.56 4.90 10.92
CA ARG A 354 14.01 5.02 10.72
C ARG A 354 14.66 3.64 10.79
N LYS A 355 15.83 3.50 10.17
CA LYS A 355 16.62 2.28 10.32
C LYS A 355 16.98 2.10 11.79
N LYS A 356 16.78 0.87 12.28
CA LYS A 356 17.20 0.42 13.60
C LYS A 356 18.73 0.42 13.61
N ILE A 357 19.33 1.20 14.52
CA ILE A 357 20.78 1.30 14.73
C ILE A 357 21.31 0.04 15.40
#